data_AF-A0A965GGV0-F1
#
_entry.id   AF-A0A965GGV0-F1
#
_cell.length_a   1.000
_cell.length_b   1.000
_cell.length_c   1.000
_cell.angle_alpha   90.00
_cell.angle_beta   90.00
_cell.angle_gamma   90.00
#
_symmetry.space_group_name_H-M   'P 1'
#
loop_
_entity.id
_entity.type
_entity.pdbx_description
1 polymer ?
#
loop_
_entity_poly.entity_id
_entity_poly.type
_entity_poly.pdbx_seq_one_letter_code
_entity_poly.pdbx_strand_id
1 'polypeptide(L)' 'MDFVPYFKAVESIMNSYQGRPHWGKLHFQNSETLAPRYQKWQMFQTVRDQVDPKRVFANTYLETVLGK' A
#
# COMPACT_ATOMS: atom_id res chain seq x y z
N MET A 1 -23.68 -5.69 -8.50
CA MET A 1 -22.69 -6.46 -9.29
C MET A 1 -21.45 -6.62 -8.40
N ASP A 2 -21.03 -7.84 -8.11
CA ASP A 2 -19.84 -8.06 -7.28
C ASP A 2 -18.58 -7.96 -8.16
N PHE A 3 -17.91 -6.81 -8.11
CA PHE A 3 -16.70 -6.56 -8.88
C PHE A 3 -15.43 -7.07 -8.17
N VAL A 4 -15.52 -7.47 -6.89
CA VAL A 4 -14.35 -7.85 -6.09
C VAL A 4 -13.61 -9.08 -6.67
N PRO A 5 -14.28 -10.16 -7.09
CA PRO A 5 -13.61 -11.31 -7.69
C PRO A 5 -12.81 -10.95 -8.95
N TYR A 6 -13.35 -10.07 -9.79
CA TYR A 6 -12.67 -9.58 -10.99
C TYR A 6 -11.38 -8.82 -10.63
N PHE A 7 -11.44 -7.85 -9.72
CA PHE A 7 -10.26 -7.07 -9.34
C PHE A 7 -9.22 -7.90 -8.59
N LYS A 8 -9.62 -8.90 -7.79
CA LYS A 8 -8.69 -9.85 -7.18
C LYS A 8 -7.96 -10.70 -8.21
N ALA A 9 -8.65 -11.15 -9.27
CA ALA A 9 -8.02 -11.89 -10.36
C ALA A 9 -6.99 -11.03 -11.10
N VAL A 10 -7.33 -9.76 -11.42
CA VAL A 10 -6.40 -8.81 -12.03
C VAL A 10 -5.18 -8.57 -11.14
N GLU A 11 -5.40 -8.33 -9.84
CA GLU A 11 -4.29 -8.09 -8.91
C GLU A 11 -3.37 -9.32 -8.77
N SER A 12 -3.93 -10.53 -8.77
CA SER A 12 -3.14 -11.77 -8.77
C SER A 12 -2.18 -11.84 -9.96
N ILE A 13 -2.61 -11.43 -11.15
CA ILE A 13 -1.75 -11.34 -12.33
C ILE A 13 -0.70 -10.25 -12.11
N MET A 14 -1.08 -9.05 -11.65
CA MET A 14 -0.11 -7.97 -11.46
C MET A 14 0.96 -8.29 -10.39
N ASN A 15 0.61 -9.09 -9.38
CA ASN A 15 1.54 -9.53 -8.34
C ASN A 15 2.66 -10.41 -8.89
N SER A 16 2.41 -11.25 -9.91
CA SER A 16 3.48 -12.07 -10.51
C SER A 16 4.54 -11.23 -11.24
N TYR A 17 4.22 -9.98 -11.57
CA TYR A 17 5.14 -9.00 -12.17
C TYR A 17 5.67 -7.96 -11.16
N GLN A 18 5.47 -8.17 -9.85
CA GLN A 18 5.80 -7.20 -8.80
C GLN A 18 5.17 -5.82 -9.04
N GLY A 19 3.98 -5.78 -9.66
CA GLY A 19 3.30 -4.56 -10.05
C GLY A 19 2.99 -3.64 -8.86
N ARG A 20 2.93 -2.33 -9.09
CA ARG A 20 2.56 -1.34 -8.06
C ARG A 20 1.15 -0.84 -8.35
N PRO A 21 0.17 -1.03 -7.44
CA PRO A 21 -1.15 -0.47 -7.66
C PRO A 21 -1.09 1.05 -7.62
N HIS A 22 -2.03 1.69 -8.33
CA HIS A 22 -2.24 3.12 -8.17
C HIS A 22 -2.96 3.37 -6.84
N TRP A 23 -2.36 4.13 -5.92
CA TRP A 23 -2.90 4.40 -4.58
C TRP A 23 -4.35 4.93 -4.56
N GLY A 24 -4.73 5.75 -5.54
CA GLY A 24 -6.09 6.28 -5.66
C GLY A 24 -7.11 5.35 -6.34
N LYS A 25 -6.81 4.06 -6.54
CA LYS A 25 -7.69 3.09 -7.20
C LYS A 25 -7.88 1.85 -6.32
N LEU A 26 -8.90 1.04 -6.63
CA LEU A 26 -9.15 -0.21 -5.93
C LEU A 26 -7.96 -1.16 -6.05
N HIS A 27 -7.46 -1.61 -4.90
CA HIS A 27 -6.47 -2.66 -4.75
C HIS A 27 -6.62 -3.30 -3.36
N PHE A 28 -5.98 -4.45 -3.15
CA PHE A 28 -6.05 -5.21 -1.90
C PHE A 28 -4.67 -5.42 -1.26
N GLN A 29 -3.66 -4.68 -1.73
CA GLN A 29 -2.32 -4.63 -1.14
C GLN A 29 -2.29 -4.00 0.25
N ASN A 30 -1.31 -4.41 1.06
CA ASN A 30 -1.01 -3.88 2.39
C ASN A 30 0.49 -3.52 2.51
N SER A 31 0.91 -2.99 3.66
CA SER A 31 2.30 -2.60 3.90
C SER A 31 3.31 -3.73 3.68
N GLU A 32 2.98 -4.97 4.07
CA GLU A 32 3.86 -6.13 3.89
C GLU A 32 4.10 -6.46 2.42
N THR A 33 3.03 -6.38 1.61
CA THR A 33 3.14 -6.67 0.17
C THR A 33 3.73 -5.51 -0.63
N LEU A 34 3.60 -4.27 -0.14
CA LEU A 34 4.09 -3.06 -0.80
C LEU A 34 5.54 -2.73 -0.43
N ALA A 35 5.95 -2.94 0.82
CA ALA A 35 7.30 -2.65 1.29
C ALA A 35 8.42 -3.19 0.37
N PRO A 36 8.43 -4.48 -0.05
CA PRO A 36 9.47 -4.98 -0.93
C PRO A 36 9.41 -4.41 -2.35
N ARG A 37 8.28 -3.83 -2.78
CA ARG A 37 8.11 -3.27 -4.14
C ARG A 37 8.68 -1.85 -4.27
N TYR A 38 8.94 -1.15 -3.16
CA TYR A 38 9.44 0.22 -3.14
C TYR A 38 10.82 0.29 -2.48
N GLN A 39 11.87 0.46 -3.29
CA GLN A 39 13.27 0.48 -2.81
C GLN A 39 13.52 1.52 -1.69
N LYS A 40 12.79 2.64 -1.70
CA LYS A 40 12.93 3.72 -0.70
C LYS A 40 11.89 3.64 0.42
N TRP A 41 11.26 2.48 0.64
CA TRP A 41 10.24 2.28 1.67
C TRP A 41 10.69 2.75 3.04
N GLN A 42 11.85 2.27 3.49
CA GLN A 42 12.37 2.62 4.82
C GLN A 42 12.68 4.12 4.94
N MET A 43 13.22 4.73 3.89
CA MET A 43 13.48 6.18 3.87
C MET A 43 12.20 6.98 4.01
N PHE A 44 11.11 6.56 3.34
CA PHE A 44 9.81 7.19 3.47
C PHE A 44 9.25 7.05 4.90
N GLN A 45 9.31 5.85 5.48
CA GLN A 45 8.88 5.62 6.87
C GLN A 45 9.67 6.50 7.86
N THR A 46 11.00 6.59 7.71
CA THR A 46 11.84 7.46 8.55
C THR A 46 11.41 8.92 8.46
N VAL A 47 11.16 9.45 7.26
CA VAL A 47 10.68 10.83 7.10
C VAL A 47 9.32 11.01 7.76
N ARG A 48 8.38 10.07 7.54
CA ARG A 48 7.05 10.08 8.15
C ARG A 48 7.14 10.11 9.68
N ASP A 49 8.04 9.34 10.28
CA ASP A 49 8.24 9.29 11.73
C ASP A 49 8.84 10.61 12.28
N GLN A 50 9.67 11.29 11.49
CA GLN A 50 10.26 12.58 11.88
C GLN A 50 9.26 13.73 11.81
N VAL A 51 8.44 13.79 10.74
CA VAL A 51 7.55 14.93 10.49
C VAL A 51 6.14 14.75 11.07
N ASP A 52 5.74 13.50 11.34
CA ASP A 52 4.46 13.16 11.95
C ASP A 52 4.60 12.08 13.05
N PRO A 53 5.36 12.36 14.13
CA PRO A 53 5.65 11.39 15.19
C PRO A 53 4.40 10.94 15.97
N LYS A 54 3.32 11.74 15.92
CA LYS A 54 2.05 11.44 16.58
C LYS A 54 1.00 10.87 15.63
N ARG A 55 1.36 10.62 14.35
CA ARG A 55 0.46 10.10 13.32
C ARG A 55 -0.82 10.94 13.13
N VAL A 56 -0.73 12.27 13.25
CA VAL A 56 -1.86 13.21 13.08
C VAL A 56 -2.50 13.10 11.70
N PHE A 57 -1.71 12.77 10.67
CA PHE A 57 -2.20 12.63 9.30
C PHE A 57 -2.57 11.19 8.91
N ALA A 58 -2.52 10.24 9.86
CA ALA A 58 -2.90 8.86 9.57
C ALA A 58 -4.41 8.71 9.39
N ASN A 59 -4.79 7.72 8.59
CA ASN A 59 -6.16 7.25 8.45
C ASN A 59 -6.13 5.74 8.17
N THR A 60 -7.30 5.07 8.15
CA THR A 60 -7.41 3.62 7.94
C THR A 60 -6.69 3.14 6.68
N TYR A 61 -6.75 3.91 5.59
CA TYR A 61 -6.08 3.55 4.34
C TYR A 61 -4.56 3.61 4.49
N LEU A 62 -4.02 4.69 5.07
CA LEU A 62 -2.59 4.84 5.32
C LEU A 62 -2.07 3.81 6.32
N GLU A 63 -2.85 3.45 7.35
CA GLU A 63 -2.51 2.36 8.27
C GLU A 63 -2.44 1.01 7.55
N THR A 64 -3.34 0.76 6.58
CA THR A 64 -3.34 -0.47 5.80
C THR A 64 -2.13 -0.54 4.87
N VAL A 65 -1.88 0.53 4.12
CA VAL A 65 -0.88 0.51 3.06
C VAL A 65 0.54 0.81 3.55
N LEU A 66 0.71 1.61 4.61
CA LEU A 66 2.02 2.00 5.15
C LEU A 66 2.35 1.34 6.50
N GLY A 67 1.37 0.70 7.14
CA GLY A 67 1.51 0.20 8.50
C GLY A 67 1.33 1.30 9.55
N LYS A 68 1.22 0.85 10.81
CA LYS A 68 1.22 1.72 11.99
C LYS A 68 2.62 2.25 12.29
#